data_AF-A0A7Y3FP37-F1
#
_entry.id   AF-A0A7Y3FP37-F1
#
_cell.length_a   1.000
_cell.length_b   1.000
_cell.length_c   1.000
_cell.angle_alpha   90.00
_cell.angle_beta   90.00
_cell.angle_gamma   90.00
#
_symmetry.space_group_name_H-M   'P 1'
#
loop_
_entity.id
_entity.type
_entity.pdbx_description
1 polymer ?
#
loop_
_entity_poly.entity_id
_entity_poly.type
_entity_poly.pdbx_seq_one_letter_code
_entity_poly.pdbx_strand_id
1 'polypeptide(L)' 'MNRPPRRHSNLQRGVIILPSAFTLGNLFFGIYAIVAASRGDFTWAGWFIIFAGVLDMLDGRVA' A
#
# COMPACT_ATOMS: atom_id res chain seq x y z
N MET A 1 -7.90 48.57 -3.03
CA MET A 1 -6.74 47.80 -2.53
C MET A 1 -7.26 46.89 -1.42
N ASN A 2 -7.30 45.56 -1.63
CA ASN A 2 -7.30 44.48 -0.61
C ASN A 2 -7.78 43.15 -1.23
N ARG A 3 -6.85 42.22 -1.49
CA ARG A 3 -7.14 40.80 -1.79
C ARG A 3 -6.73 39.96 -0.58
N PRO A 4 -7.60 39.15 0.05
CA PRO A 4 -7.15 38.22 1.07
C PRO A 4 -6.35 37.05 0.42
N PRO A 5 -5.44 36.41 1.17
CA PRO A 5 -4.40 35.56 0.61
C PRO A 5 -4.95 34.22 0.11
N ARG A 6 -4.40 33.73 -1.02
CA ARG A 6 -4.60 32.36 -1.48
C ARG A 6 -4.08 31.41 -0.39
N ARG A 7 -4.98 30.67 0.27
CA ARG A 7 -4.62 29.57 1.15
C ARG A 7 -3.94 28.50 0.29
N HIS A 8 -2.62 28.44 0.38
CA HIS A 8 -1.82 27.32 -0.09
C HIS A 8 -2.11 26.13 0.85
N SER A 9 -3.07 25.29 0.48
CA SER A 9 -3.27 24.00 1.15
C SER A 9 -2.22 23.00 0.67
N ASN A 10 -0.97 23.19 1.09
CA ASN A 10 0.15 22.27 0.86
C ASN A 10 0.15 21.05 1.81
N LEU A 11 -1.02 20.63 2.33
CA LEU A 11 -1.10 19.54 3.32
C LEU A 11 -1.93 18.32 2.90
N GLN A 12 -2.24 18.14 1.62
CA GLN A 12 -2.95 16.93 1.15
C GLN A 12 -2.18 16.07 0.16
N ARG A 13 -0.89 16.34 -0.12
CA ARG A 13 -0.10 15.45 -0.98
C ARG A 13 0.34 14.15 -0.28
N GLY A 14 0.42 14.13 1.06
CA GLY A 14 0.82 12.93 1.82
C GLY A 14 -0.26 11.86 1.90
N VAL A 15 -1.54 12.27 1.94
CA VAL A 15 -2.68 11.35 2.09
C VAL A 15 -2.97 10.59 0.79
N ILE A 16 -2.56 11.12 -0.37
CA ILE A 16 -2.78 10.48 -1.69
C ILE A 16 -1.69 9.44 -2.01
N ILE A 17 -0.51 9.52 -1.39
CA ILE A 17 0.56 8.54 -1.58
C ILE A 17 0.29 7.28 -0.74
N LEU A 18 -0.42 7.42 0.37
CA LEU A 18 -0.70 6.32 1.30
C LEU A 18 -1.38 5.11 0.61
N PRO A 19 -2.48 5.28 -0.15
CA PRO A 19 -3.15 4.17 -0.82
C PRO A 19 -2.31 3.57 -1.97
N SER A 20 -1.53 4.42 -2.65
CA SER A 20 -0.74 4.00 -3.82
C SER A 20 0.48 3.19 -3.41
N ALA A 21 1.20 3.64 -2.37
CA ALA A 21 2.39 2.96 -1.86
C ALA A 21 2.05 1.61 -1.26
N PHE A 22 0.87 1.50 -0.69
CA PHE A 22 0.48 0.35 0.07
C PHE A 22 -0.21 -0.69 -0.83
N THR A 23 -0.96 -0.28 -1.86
CA THR A 23 -1.28 -1.16 -3.01
C THR A 23 -0.01 -1.75 -3.65
N LEU A 24 1.04 -0.94 -3.83
CA LEU A 24 2.35 -1.42 -4.31
C LEU A 24 2.98 -2.45 -3.36
N GLY A 25 2.84 -2.24 -2.05
CA GLY A 25 3.28 -3.18 -1.01
C GLY A 25 2.56 -4.52 -1.11
N ASN A 26 1.23 -4.51 -1.25
CA ASN A 26 0.43 -5.72 -1.43
C ASN A 26 0.85 -6.50 -2.68
N LEU A 27 1.06 -5.82 -3.81
CA LEU A 27 1.57 -6.43 -5.04
C LEU A 27 2.97 -7.05 -4.85
N PHE A 28 3.86 -6.36 -4.12
CA PHE A 28 5.20 -6.86 -3.83
C PHE A 28 5.16 -8.15 -3.02
N PHE A 29 4.33 -8.22 -1.97
CA PHE A 29 4.14 -9.44 -1.18
C PHE A 29 3.51 -10.57 -2.00
N GLY A 30 2.56 -10.27 -2.88
CA GLY A 30 1.96 -11.25 -3.80
C GLY A 30 2.97 -11.85 -4.77
N ILE A 31 3.81 -11.01 -5.40
CA ILE A 31 4.89 -11.48 -6.30
C ILE A 31 5.91 -12.31 -5.52
N TYR A 32 6.28 -11.87 -4.31
CA TYR A 32 7.22 -12.61 -3.47
C TYR A 32 6.66 -13.99 -3.06
N ALA A 33 5.37 -14.08 -2.75
CA ALA A 33 4.71 -15.36 -2.48
C ALA A 33 4.78 -16.31 -3.68
N ILE A 34 4.57 -15.80 -4.89
CA ILE A 34 4.70 -16.60 -6.14
C ILE A 34 6.13 -17.09 -6.32
N VAL A 35 7.14 -16.24 -6.07
CA VAL A 35 8.56 -16.63 -6.15
C VAL A 35 8.91 -17.70 -5.10
N ALA A 36 8.43 -17.54 -3.86
CA ALA A 36 8.64 -18.53 -2.80
C ALA A 36 7.96 -19.87 -3.12
N ALA A 37 6.72 -19.84 -3.62
CA ALA A 37 5.99 -21.03 -4.06
C ALA A 37 6.70 -21.72 -5.25
N SER A 38 7.27 -20.94 -6.16
CA SER A 38 8.04 -21.47 -7.31
C SER A 38 9.33 -22.18 -6.90
N ARG A 39 9.86 -21.87 -5.71
CA ARG A 39 11.01 -22.57 -5.11
C ARG A 39 10.62 -23.83 -4.32
N GLY A 40 9.32 -24.15 -4.27
CA GLY A 40 8.78 -25.26 -3.46
C GLY A 40 8.59 -24.90 -1.99
N ASP A 41 8.81 -23.65 -1.61
CA ASP A 41 8.78 -23.19 -0.22
C ASP A 41 7.39 -22.65 0.15
N PHE A 42 6.41 -23.56 0.17
CA PHE A 42 4.99 -23.23 0.34
C PHE A 42 4.66 -22.64 1.71
N THR A 43 5.43 -22.99 2.75
CA THR A 43 5.26 -22.45 4.10
C THR A 43 5.48 -20.94 4.11
N TRP A 44 6.60 -20.50 3.54
CA TRP A 44 6.90 -19.08 3.42
C TRP A 44 5.94 -18.38 2.46
N ALA A 45 5.61 -19.00 1.33
CA ALA A 45 4.64 -18.46 0.39
C ALA A 45 3.28 -18.18 1.03
N GLY A 46 2.76 -19.10 1.85
CA GLY A 46 1.50 -18.92 2.58
C GLY A 46 1.56 -17.74 3.55
N TRP A 47 2.67 -17.59 4.29
CA TRP A 47 2.87 -16.44 5.17
C TRP A 47 2.88 -15.10 4.42
N PHE A 48 3.49 -15.04 3.25
CA PHE A 48 3.48 -13.83 2.42
C PHE A 48 2.08 -13.47 1.90
N ILE A 49 1.26 -14.46 1.56
CA ILE A 49 -0.15 -14.22 1.15
C ILE A 49 -0.98 -13.68 2.32
N ILE A 50 -0.81 -14.22 3.52
CA ILE A 50 -1.51 -13.72 4.72
C ILE A 50 -1.09 -12.28 5.01
N PHE A 51 0.22 -11.98 4.95
CA PHE A 51 0.71 -10.61 5.13
C PHE A 51 0.18 -9.64 4.06
N ALA A 52 0.15 -10.08 2.80
CA ALA A 52 -0.40 -9.33 1.67
C ALA A 52 -1.89 -8.97 1.93
N GLY A 53 -2.70 -9.95 2.33
CA GLY A 53 -4.12 -9.74 2.63
C GLY A 53 -4.37 -8.86 3.86
N VAL A 54 -3.56 -8.99 4.92
CA VAL A 54 -3.65 -8.10 6.10
C VAL A 54 -3.26 -6.68 5.76
N LEU A 55 -2.21 -6.51 4.95
CA LEU A 55 -1.89 -5.21 4.39
C LEU A 55 -3.13 -4.68 3.65
N ASP A 56 -3.57 -5.35 2.59
CA ASP A 56 -4.66 -4.88 1.71
C ASP A 56 -5.92 -4.46 2.48
N MET A 57 -6.30 -5.22 3.52
CA MET A 57 -7.42 -4.89 4.40
C MET A 57 -7.20 -3.62 5.23
N LEU A 58 -5.96 -3.35 5.69
CA LEU A 58 -5.63 -2.14 6.44
C LEU A 58 -5.78 -0.89 5.57
N ASP A 59 -5.40 -1.00 4.30
CA ASP A 59 -5.41 0.08 3.31
C ASP A 59 -6.81 0.34 2.73
N GLY A 60 -7.61 -0.72 2.55
CA GLY A 60 -9.01 -0.62 2.13
C GLY A 60 -9.92 0.10 3.15
N ARG A 61 -9.44 0.33 4.37
CA ARG A 61 -10.10 1.15 5.42
C ARG A 61 -9.67 2.62 5.43
N VAL A 62 -8.63 2.99 4.68
CA VAL A 62 -8.10 4.36 4.56
C VAL A 62 -8.74 5.13 3.39
N ALA A 63 -9.57 4.46 2.58
CA ALA A 63 -10.42 5.06 1.56
C ALA A 63 -11.60 5.85 2.14
#